data_AF-A0A3A6G145-F1
#
_entry.id   AF-A0A3A6G145-F1
#
_cell.length_a   1.000
_cell.length_b   1.000
_cell.length_c   1.000
_cell.angle_alpha   90.00
_cell.angle_beta   90.00
_cell.angle_gamma   90.00
#
_symmetry.space_group_name_H-M   'P 1'
#
loop_
_entity.id
_entity.type
_entity.pdbx_description
1 polymer ?
#
loop_
_entity_poly.entity_id
_entity_poly.type
_entity_poly.pdbx_seq_one_letter_code
_entity_poly.pdbx_strand_id
1 'polypeptide(L)'
;MAETIWNSAVSVYHFMMDNLVVINILLSLVIVFFQRRSPQTVWTWLLLLYFIPILGFVLYLLIGQDFHKSRMFKAKEIEGEIKYAVRRQEETIYRRRLRLTNPAVARYRDLILYNLEAGQAVLTDNNDVRIYTDGKEKFKALLEEMQKAKKYIHFQYYIIRNDELWQHIEPVLIKRAKEGVEVRILFDSMGCRGMHNRDWERLEKEGIHVAEFFPALFGNLQLRMNYRNHRKIVVIDGRVGFVGGFNVGREYLGLDKKKFGYWRDTHLCIEGAAVTSLAVRFVLDWNYAAKENLFQEDTLFEIPKYEREGRDPVQIISSGPDSQIKTIHDNYLRLIHSAKDHVYLQTPYFIPDDSILDALKIAARSGVDVRIMIPCKPDHPFVYWATYSYIGEMVEAGAKCYVYDNGFLHAKTVMVDGTVACVGTANMDFRSFGLNFEVNAVVYSEETTQKLEQSFENDMTKSTQITRNAYHQRSLIIRGKEQFSRLLSPLL
;
A
#
# COMPACT_ATOMS: atom_id res chain seq x y z
N MET A 1 42.90 19.41 15.82
CA MET A 1 42.05 18.42 15.13
C MET A 1 40.68 19.01 14.79
N ALA A 2 39.90 19.51 15.75
CA ALA A 2 38.60 20.14 15.48
C ALA A 2 38.68 21.37 14.55
N GLU A 3 39.66 22.25 14.74
CA GLU A 3 39.87 23.45 13.92
C GLU A 3 40.30 23.11 12.49
N THR A 4 41.13 22.08 12.32
CA THR A 4 41.53 21.55 11.01
C THR A 4 40.34 20.94 10.27
N ILE A 5 39.47 20.20 10.98
CA ILE A 5 38.22 19.65 10.43
C ILE A 5 37.28 20.78 10.02
N TRP A 6 37.17 21.84 10.84
CA TRP A 6 36.34 23.01 10.56
C TRP A 6 36.82 23.75 9.31
N ASN A 7 38.12 24.06 9.21
CA ASN A 7 38.67 24.76 8.06
C ASN A 7 38.55 23.94 6.76
N SER A 8 38.73 22.62 6.84
CA SER A 8 38.46 21.72 5.71
C SER A 8 36.99 21.74 5.31
N ALA A 9 36.05 21.72 6.27
CA ALA A 9 34.62 21.77 5.99
C ALA A 9 34.22 23.10 5.32
N VAL A 10 34.78 24.22 5.77
CA VAL A 10 34.55 25.56 5.19
C VAL A 10 35.11 25.63 3.76
N SER A 11 36.30 25.10 3.52
CA SER A 11 36.89 25.05 2.18
C SER A 11 36.06 24.20 1.20
N VAL A 12 35.57 23.04 1.64
CA VAL A 12 34.66 22.19 0.86
C VAL A 12 33.36 22.92 0.55
N TYR A 13 32.79 23.62 1.54
CA TYR A 13 31.57 24.40 1.34
C TYR A 13 31.74 25.49 0.28
N HIS A 14 32.81 26.30 0.35
CA HIS A 14 33.08 27.33 -0.65
C HIS A 14 33.28 26.73 -2.04
N PHE A 15 34.07 25.66 -2.16
CA PHE A 15 34.23 24.96 -3.43
C PHE A 15 32.89 24.45 -4.01
N MET A 16 32.02 23.87 -3.18
CA MET A 16 30.69 23.42 -3.61
C MET A 16 29.80 24.57 -4.09
N MET A 17 29.85 25.72 -3.42
CA MET A 17 29.05 26.90 -3.81
C MET A 17 29.57 27.53 -5.09
N ASP A 18 30.89 27.68 -5.23
CA ASP A 18 31.52 28.27 -6.42
C ASP A 18 31.27 27.41 -7.68
N ASN A 19 31.13 26.10 -7.52
CA ASN A 19 30.93 25.15 -8.62
C ASN A 19 29.49 24.62 -8.74
N LEU A 20 28.52 25.19 -8.00
CA LEU A 20 27.17 24.66 -7.88
C LEU A 20 26.47 24.48 -9.24
N VAL A 21 26.66 25.43 -10.16
CA VAL A 21 26.07 25.37 -11.51
C VAL A 21 26.64 24.20 -12.32
N VAL A 22 27.96 24.00 -12.29
CA VAL A 22 28.62 22.91 -13.00
C VAL A 22 28.21 21.56 -12.40
N ILE A 23 28.16 21.46 -11.06
CA ILE A 23 27.67 20.27 -10.35
C ILE A 23 26.23 19.95 -10.77
N ASN A 24 25.34 20.94 -10.82
CA ASN A 24 23.95 20.75 -11.23
C ASN A 24 23.81 20.36 -12.70
N ILE A 25 24.63 20.89 -13.60
CA ILE A 25 24.66 20.49 -15.01
C ILE A 25 25.08 19.02 -15.14
N LEU A 26 26.18 18.63 -14.47
CA LEU A 26 26.65 17.24 -14.49
C LEU A 26 25.59 16.29 -13.93
N LEU A 27 24.97 16.65 -12.81
CA LEU A 27 23.93 15.84 -12.20
C LEU A 27 22.67 15.76 -13.08
N SER A 28 22.29 16.85 -13.74
CA SER A 28 21.21 16.88 -14.73
C SER A 28 21.48 15.94 -15.91
N LEU A 29 22.71 15.94 -16.44
CA LEU A 29 23.13 14.99 -17.48
C LEU A 29 23.06 13.54 -16.96
N VAL A 30 23.48 13.29 -15.72
CA VAL A 30 23.35 11.96 -15.10
C VAL A 30 21.88 11.51 -15.03
N ILE A 31 20.98 12.39 -14.58
CA ILE A 31 19.55 12.08 -14.48
C ILE A 31 18.96 11.78 -15.85
N VAL A 32 19.24 12.62 -16.85
CA VAL A 32 18.68 12.49 -18.21
C VAL A 32 19.21 11.24 -18.92
N PHE A 33 20.51 10.96 -18.84
CA PHE A 33 21.15 9.93 -19.66
C PHE A 33 21.32 8.58 -18.96
N PHE A 34 21.37 8.55 -17.63
CA PHE A 34 21.68 7.34 -16.87
C PHE A 34 20.53 6.80 -16.02
N GLN A 35 19.42 7.54 -15.88
CA GLN A 35 18.22 7.04 -15.21
C GLN A 35 17.09 6.74 -16.21
N ARG A 36 16.66 5.47 -16.28
CA ARG A 36 15.46 5.07 -17.01
C ARG A 36 14.22 5.48 -16.20
N ARG A 37 13.82 6.74 -16.29
CA ARG A 37 12.62 7.29 -15.63
C ARG A 37 11.64 7.84 -16.64
N SER A 38 10.39 8.04 -16.22
CA SER A 38 9.44 8.76 -17.07
C SER A 38 9.95 10.18 -17.32
N PRO A 39 9.70 10.76 -18.51
CA PRO A 39 10.11 12.13 -18.80
C PRO A 39 9.62 13.13 -17.75
N GLN A 40 8.42 12.89 -17.19
CA GLN A 40 7.85 13.70 -16.11
C GLN A 40 8.75 13.72 -14.87
N THR A 41 9.20 12.55 -14.37
CA THR A 41 10.09 12.49 -13.21
C THR A 41 11.43 13.17 -13.47
N VAL A 42 11.98 13.03 -14.69
CA VAL A 42 13.23 13.71 -15.09
C VAL A 42 13.04 15.22 -15.02
N TRP A 43 11.98 15.75 -15.65
CA TRP A 43 11.68 17.18 -15.62
C TRP A 43 11.46 17.71 -14.20
N THR A 44 10.75 16.98 -13.33
CA THR A 44 10.58 17.39 -11.94
C THR A 44 11.92 17.54 -11.21
N TRP A 45 12.86 16.61 -11.42
CA TRP A 45 14.20 16.72 -10.83
C TRP A 45 15.00 17.88 -11.41
N LEU A 46 14.98 18.07 -12.73
CA LEU A 46 15.64 19.20 -13.36
C LEU A 46 15.12 20.53 -12.79
N LEU A 47 13.80 20.70 -12.69
CA LEU A 47 13.20 21.90 -12.11
C LEU A 47 13.66 22.14 -10.66
N LEU A 48 13.68 21.10 -9.82
CA LEU A 48 14.16 21.23 -8.44
C LEU A 48 15.64 21.63 -8.36
N LEU A 49 16.48 21.07 -9.23
CA LEU A 49 17.92 21.36 -9.28
C LEU A 49 18.23 22.75 -9.83
N TYR A 50 17.43 23.26 -10.76
CA TYR A 50 17.66 24.60 -11.32
C TYR A 50 17.08 25.71 -10.45
N PHE A 51 15.85 25.55 -9.93
CA PHE A 51 15.17 26.61 -9.18
C PHE A 51 15.53 26.64 -7.70
N ILE A 52 15.98 25.51 -7.13
CA ILE A 52 16.35 25.42 -5.72
C ILE A 52 17.65 24.63 -5.57
N PRO A 53 18.78 25.10 -6.12
CA PRO A 53 19.94 24.26 -6.45
C PRO A 53 20.55 23.51 -5.26
N ILE A 54 20.72 24.16 -4.11
CA ILE A 54 21.27 23.50 -2.91
C ILE A 54 20.28 22.46 -2.36
N LEU A 55 19.02 22.86 -2.17
CA LEU A 55 18.00 21.98 -1.60
C LEU A 55 17.60 20.85 -2.55
N GLY A 56 17.45 21.15 -3.83
CA GLY A 56 17.14 20.21 -4.91
C GLY A 56 18.22 19.14 -5.04
N PHE A 57 19.49 19.50 -4.89
CA PHE A 57 20.59 18.55 -4.82
C PHE A 57 20.46 17.61 -3.62
N VAL A 58 20.23 18.16 -2.42
CA VAL A 58 20.03 17.35 -1.20
C VAL A 58 18.80 16.44 -1.34
N LEU A 59 17.68 16.96 -1.83
CA LEU A 59 16.46 16.19 -2.10
C LEU A 59 16.71 15.08 -3.12
N TYR A 60 17.48 15.34 -4.17
CA TYR A 60 17.84 14.33 -5.14
C TYR A 60 18.71 13.22 -4.55
N LEU A 61 19.64 13.53 -3.65
CA LEU A 61 20.43 12.50 -2.97
C LEU A 61 19.58 11.63 -2.04
N LEU A 62 18.56 12.20 -1.38
CA LEU A 62 17.71 11.49 -0.43
C LEU A 62 16.54 10.72 -1.07
N ILE A 63 15.94 11.29 -2.12
CA ILE A 63 14.67 10.86 -2.74
C ILE A 63 14.84 10.62 -4.25
N GLY A 64 15.88 11.15 -4.88
CA GLY A 64 16.10 11.02 -6.32
C GLY A 64 16.86 9.77 -6.74
N GLN A 65 17.47 9.02 -5.83
CA GLN A 65 18.28 7.85 -6.18
C GLN A 65 17.41 6.60 -6.41
N ASP A 66 17.59 5.95 -7.56
CA ASP A 66 17.06 4.61 -7.84
C ASP A 66 18.13 3.58 -7.46
N PHE A 67 18.04 3.04 -6.25
CA PHE A 67 18.94 1.95 -5.84
C PHE A 67 18.51 0.66 -6.58
N HIS A 68 19.41 0.10 -7.38
CA HIS A 68 19.18 -1.05 -8.26
C HIS A 68 18.23 -2.12 -7.68
N LYS A 69 17.01 -2.13 -8.22
CA LYS A 69 15.91 -3.09 -7.98
C LYS A 69 16.35 -4.57 -8.01
N SER A 70 17.37 -4.90 -8.79
CA SER A 70 17.80 -6.30 -9.05
C SER A 70 18.60 -6.96 -7.93
N ARG A 71 19.04 -6.23 -6.89
CA ARG A 71 19.85 -6.80 -5.80
C ARG A 71 19.11 -6.93 -4.46
N MET A 72 17.92 -6.34 -4.31
CA MET A 72 17.21 -6.34 -3.03
C MET A 72 16.61 -7.70 -2.69
N PHE A 73 16.19 -8.49 -3.68
CA PHE A 73 15.71 -9.85 -3.46
C PHE A 73 16.51 -10.82 -4.33
N LYS A 74 17.75 -11.12 -3.92
CA LYS A 74 18.43 -12.36 -4.36
C LYS A 74 17.81 -13.57 -3.65
N ALA A 75 16.49 -13.71 -3.67
CA ALA A 75 15.83 -14.94 -3.26
C ALA A 75 15.82 -15.92 -4.44
N LYS A 76 17.02 -16.27 -4.92
CA LYS A 76 17.21 -17.21 -6.05
C LYS A 76 16.88 -18.67 -5.67
N GLU A 77 16.65 -18.94 -4.39
CA GLU A 77 16.41 -20.29 -3.85
C GLU A 77 14.93 -20.56 -3.53
N ILE A 78 14.09 -19.53 -3.35
CA ILE A 78 12.69 -19.67 -2.89
C ILE A 78 11.70 -19.72 -4.07
N GLU A 79 12.17 -19.50 -5.30
CA GLU A 79 11.35 -19.69 -6.50
C GLU A 79 10.80 -21.12 -6.63
N GLY A 80 11.45 -22.15 -6.07
CA GLY A 80 11.10 -23.55 -6.32
C GLY A 80 9.70 -23.97 -5.88
N GLU A 81 9.32 -23.66 -4.63
CA GLU A 81 8.07 -24.17 -4.02
C GLU A 81 6.84 -23.31 -4.37
N ILE A 82 6.99 -21.99 -4.40
CA ILE A 82 5.94 -21.08 -4.91
C ILE A 82 5.68 -21.40 -6.39
N LYS A 83 6.73 -21.63 -7.19
CA LYS A 83 6.55 -22.09 -8.58
C LYS A 83 5.85 -23.43 -8.64
N TYR A 84 6.04 -24.35 -7.69
CA TYR A 84 5.34 -25.63 -7.70
C TYR A 84 3.82 -25.46 -7.47
N ALA A 85 3.42 -24.67 -6.47
CA ALA A 85 2.01 -24.38 -6.22
C ALA A 85 1.36 -23.60 -7.38
N VAL A 86 2.05 -22.59 -7.91
CA VAL A 86 1.64 -21.81 -9.09
C VAL A 86 1.52 -22.71 -10.31
N ARG A 87 2.54 -23.53 -10.62
CA ARG A 87 2.54 -24.45 -11.78
C ARG A 87 1.45 -25.51 -11.70
N ARG A 88 1.16 -26.05 -10.51
CA ARG A 88 0.03 -26.97 -10.31
C ARG A 88 -1.31 -26.27 -10.53
N GLN A 89 -1.42 -25.01 -10.13
CA GLN A 89 -2.62 -24.24 -10.37
C GLN A 89 -2.75 -23.82 -11.83
N GLU A 90 -1.69 -23.38 -12.50
CA GLU A 90 -1.64 -23.15 -13.94
C GLU A 90 -2.11 -24.41 -14.68
N GLU A 91 -1.54 -25.58 -14.39
CA GLU A 91 -2.00 -26.82 -15.01
C GLU A 91 -3.47 -27.14 -14.68
N THR A 92 -3.95 -26.83 -13.48
CA THR A 92 -5.36 -27.00 -13.13
C THR A 92 -6.25 -26.03 -13.91
N ILE A 93 -5.90 -24.74 -13.99
CA ILE A 93 -6.66 -23.70 -14.68
C ILE A 93 -6.65 -23.91 -16.20
N TYR A 94 -5.51 -24.28 -16.78
CA TYR A 94 -5.34 -24.55 -18.21
C TYR A 94 -5.91 -25.92 -18.63
N ARG A 95 -5.65 -27.01 -17.87
CA ARG A 95 -6.13 -28.37 -18.25
C ARG A 95 -7.54 -28.66 -17.79
N ARG A 96 -7.91 -28.32 -16.56
CA ARG A 96 -9.30 -28.41 -16.10
C ARG A 96 -9.90 -27.04 -16.32
N ARG A 97 -10.47 -26.80 -17.52
CA ARG A 97 -11.42 -25.70 -17.81
C ARG A 97 -12.05 -25.32 -16.49
N LEU A 98 -11.59 -24.21 -15.93
CA LEU A 98 -11.97 -23.69 -14.63
C LEU A 98 -13.48 -23.97 -14.56
N ARG A 99 -13.92 -24.89 -13.68
CA ARG A 99 -15.36 -25.19 -13.53
C ARG A 99 -15.93 -23.95 -12.85
N LEU A 100 -16.00 -22.88 -13.63
CA LEU A 100 -16.44 -21.54 -13.28
C LEU A 100 -17.94 -21.64 -13.17
N THR A 101 -18.40 -22.26 -12.10
CA THR A 101 -19.82 -22.23 -11.72
C THR A 101 -20.21 -20.82 -11.29
N ASN A 102 -19.26 -19.98 -10.88
CA ASN A 102 -19.47 -18.58 -10.52
C ASN A 102 -19.34 -17.66 -11.76
N PRO A 103 -20.43 -16.97 -12.17
CA PRO A 103 -20.42 -16.01 -13.28
C PRO A 103 -19.42 -14.87 -13.15
N ALA A 104 -19.18 -14.34 -11.94
CA ALA A 104 -18.21 -13.27 -11.70
C ALA A 104 -16.80 -13.71 -12.07
N VAL A 105 -16.40 -14.92 -11.67
CA VAL A 105 -15.08 -15.47 -12.00
C VAL A 105 -14.92 -15.70 -13.52
N ALA A 106 -16.00 -16.09 -14.21
CA ALA A 106 -15.98 -16.24 -15.66
C ALA A 106 -15.78 -14.91 -16.38
N ARG A 107 -16.42 -13.85 -15.88
CA ARG A 107 -16.29 -12.48 -16.41
C ARG A 107 -14.87 -11.93 -16.31
N TYR A 108 -14.17 -12.23 -15.21
CA TYR A 108 -12.81 -11.72 -14.95
C TYR A 108 -11.70 -12.74 -15.22
N ARG A 109 -11.96 -13.76 -16.05
CA ARG A 109 -10.99 -14.83 -16.34
C ARG A 109 -9.62 -14.32 -16.79
N ASP A 110 -9.59 -13.34 -17.69
CA ASP A 110 -8.33 -12.80 -18.20
C ASP A 110 -7.53 -12.05 -17.12
N LEU A 111 -8.23 -11.39 -16.20
CA LEU A 111 -7.60 -10.75 -15.04
C LEU A 111 -7.05 -11.79 -14.06
N ILE A 112 -7.79 -12.86 -13.81
CA ILE A 112 -7.35 -13.96 -12.94
C ILE A 112 -6.07 -14.59 -13.48
N LEU A 113 -6.05 -14.90 -14.78
CA LEU A 113 -4.88 -15.42 -15.47
C LEU A 113 -3.72 -14.44 -15.43
N TYR A 114 -3.98 -13.15 -15.67
CA TYR A 114 -2.95 -12.11 -15.56
C TYR A 114 -2.31 -12.08 -14.17
N ASN A 115 -3.13 -12.03 -13.11
CA ASN A 115 -2.64 -11.99 -11.74
C ASN A 115 -1.81 -13.25 -11.39
N LEU A 116 -2.19 -14.42 -11.92
CA LEU A 116 -1.45 -15.67 -11.75
C LEU A 116 -0.09 -15.62 -12.45
N GLU A 117 -0.06 -15.30 -13.74
CA GLU A 117 1.15 -15.33 -14.56
C GLU A 117 2.13 -14.21 -14.19
N ALA A 118 1.62 -12.99 -14.03
CA ALA A 118 2.43 -11.80 -13.77
C ALA A 118 2.78 -11.64 -12.28
N GLY A 119 1.87 -12.03 -11.39
CA GLY A 119 1.97 -11.79 -9.95
C GLY A 119 2.14 -13.04 -9.09
N GLN A 120 2.14 -14.24 -9.68
CA GLN A 120 2.10 -15.52 -8.95
C GLN A 120 0.92 -15.60 -7.96
N ALA A 121 -0.15 -14.84 -8.22
CA ALA A 121 -1.29 -14.72 -7.33
C ALA A 121 -2.30 -15.84 -7.60
N VAL A 122 -2.26 -16.86 -6.74
CA VAL A 122 -3.11 -18.04 -6.84
C VAL A 122 -4.58 -17.69 -6.55
N LEU A 123 -5.51 -18.17 -7.39
CA LEU A 123 -6.95 -18.04 -7.11
C LEU A 123 -7.38 -19.09 -6.09
N THR A 124 -8.02 -18.67 -5.01
CA THR A 124 -8.61 -19.57 -4.01
C THR A 124 -10.11 -19.35 -3.97
N ASP A 125 -10.92 -20.37 -3.70
CA ASP A 125 -12.39 -20.32 -3.80
C ASP A 125 -13.13 -20.76 -2.53
N ASN A 126 -12.40 -20.92 -1.43
CA ASN A 126 -12.91 -21.39 -0.14
C ASN A 126 -12.64 -20.38 0.98
N ASN A 127 -12.98 -19.11 0.74
CA ASN A 127 -12.70 -18.02 1.68
C ASN A 127 -13.98 -17.43 2.27
N ASP A 128 -13.98 -17.21 3.59
CA ASP A 128 -14.93 -16.35 4.30
C ASP A 128 -14.27 -14.96 4.42
N VAL A 129 -14.89 -13.94 3.81
CA VAL A 129 -14.38 -12.57 3.82
C VAL A 129 -15.29 -11.70 4.69
N ARG A 130 -14.72 -11.17 5.77
CA ARG A 130 -15.38 -10.21 6.67
C ARG A 130 -14.79 -8.82 6.48
N ILE A 131 -15.65 -7.83 6.35
CA ILE A 131 -15.29 -6.44 6.08
C ILE A 131 -15.38 -5.64 7.38
N TYR A 132 -14.35 -4.86 7.67
CA TYR A 132 -14.36 -3.87 8.74
C TYR A 132 -14.12 -2.48 8.18
N THR A 133 -15.05 -1.58 8.46
CA THR A 133 -14.99 -0.16 8.07
C THR A 133 -14.63 0.76 9.24
N ASP A 134 -14.66 0.22 10.46
CA ASP A 134 -14.37 0.92 11.71
C ASP A 134 -13.15 0.31 12.42
N GLY A 135 -12.26 1.17 12.91
CA GLY A 135 -11.03 0.73 13.55
C GLY A 135 -11.26 -0.01 14.87
N LYS A 136 -12.24 0.39 15.69
CA LYS A 136 -12.52 -0.27 16.98
C LYS A 136 -13.02 -1.69 16.75
N GLU A 137 -13.92 -1.87 15.79
CA GLU A 137 -14.44 -3.20 15.42
C GLU A 137 -13.32 -4.08 14.85
N LYS A 138 -12.52 -3.52 13.93
CA LYS A 138 -11.38 -4.22 13.34
C LYS A 138 -10.38 -4.69 14.40
N PHE A 139 -9.96 -3.81 15.30
CA PHE A 139 -8.95 -4.14 16.30
C PHE A 139 -9.49 -5.05 17.39
N LYS A 140 -10.78 -4.95 17.74
CA LYS A 140 -11.45 -5.91 18.59
C LYS A 140 -11.39 -7.32 17.98
N ALA A 141 -11.79 -7.47 16.71
CA ALA A 141 -11.74 -8.75 16.02
C ALA A 141 -10.33 -9.32 15.91
N LEU A 142 -9.33 -8.46 15.64
CA LEU A 142 -7.92 -8.87 15.60
C LEU A 142 -7.44 -9.39 16.96
N LEU A 143 -7.76 -8.69 18.06
CA LEU A 143 -7.41 -9.11 19.41
C LEU A 143 -8.05 -10.45 19.78
N GLU A 144 -9.32 -10.64 19.43
CA GLU A 144 -10.06 -11.89 19.67
C GLU A 144 -9.42 -13.07 18.91
N GLU A 145 -9.01 -12.89 17.66
CA GLU A 145 -8.34 -13.96 16.90
C GLU A 145 -6.90 -14.21 17.40
N MET A 146 -6.15 -13.17 17.78
CA MET A 146 -4.80 -13.34 18.36
C MET A 146 -4.85 -14.10 19.69
N GLN A 147 -5.88 -13.89 20.51
CA GLN A 147 -6.04 -14.65 21.76
C GLN A 147 -6.29 -16.15 21.53
N LYS A 148 -6.85 -16.53 20.38
CA LYS A 148 -7.12 -17.93 20.00
C LYS A 148 -5.92 -18.63 19.35
N ALA A 149 -4.84 -17.89 19.06
CA ALA A 149 -3.67 -18.42 18.37
C ALA A 149 -3.04 -19.59 19.13
N LYS A 150 -2.62 -20.62 18.39
CA LYS A 150 -2.06 -21.87 18.94
C LYS A 150 -0.66 -22.19 18.45
N LYS A 151 -0.29 -21.77 17.25
CA LYS A 151 1.00 -22.06 16.61
C LYS A 151 1.81 -20.79 16.45
N TYR A 152 1.27 -19.79 15.74
CA TYR A 152 2.00 -18.57 15.47
C TYR A 152 1.12 -17.34 15.21
N ILE A 153 1.71 -16.17 15.44
CA ILE A 153 1.18 -14.86 15.04
C ILE A 153 2.26 -14.12 14.27
N HIS A 154 1.98 -13.78 13.02
CA HIS A 154 2.87 -13.00 12.16
C HIS A 154 2.23 -11.62 11.97
N PHE A 155 2.86 -10.58 12.51
CA PHE A 155 2.28 -9.25 12.68
C PHE A 155 3.10 -8.20 11.94
N GLN A 156 2.57 -7.69 10.83
CA GLN A 156 3.25 -6.74 9.96
C GLN A 156 2.46 -5.45 9.79
N TYR A 157 3.09 -4.31 10.08
CA TYR A 157 2.50 -2.98 9.85
C TYR A 157 3.56 -1.96 9.44
N TYR A 158 3.16 -0.99 8.62
CA TYR A 158 3.97 0.18 8.32
C TYR A 158 4.16 1.08 9.55
N ILE A 159 3.07 1.42 10.24
CA ILE A 159 3.09 2.22 11.47
C ILE A 159 2.65 1.36 12.65
N ILE A 160 3.51 1.33 13.66
CA ILE A 160 3.23 0.88 15.02
C ILE A 160 3.67 2.00 15.95
N ARG A 161 2.76 2.47 16.81
CA ARG A 161 3.01 3.51 17.80
C ARG A 161 2.78 2.98 19.20
N ASN A 162 3.67 3.36 20.13
CA ASN A 162 3.47 3.07 21.55
C ASN A 162 2.39 3.99 22.16
N ASP A 163 1.14 3.73 21.82
CA ASP A 163 -0.03 4.50 22.27
C ASP A 163 -1.15 3.60 22.81
N GLU A 164 -2.33 4.18 23.04
CA GLU A 164 -3.46 3.48 23.66
C GLU A 164 -3.82 2.18 22.92
N LEU A 165 -3.70 2.13 21.59
CA LEU A 165 -4.03 0.90 20.85
C LEU A 165 -2.96 -0.17 21.07
N TRP A 166 -1.69 0.20 21.01
CA TRP A 166 -0.59 -0.74 21.24
C TRP A 166 -0.60 -1.33 22.65
N GLN A 167 -0.98 -0.53 23.65
CA GLN A 167 -1.14 -1.00 25.04
C GLN A 167 -2.18 -2.11 25.22
N HIS A 168 -3.11 -2.29 24.26
CA HIS A 168 -4.03 -3.43 24.25
C HIS A 168 -3.51 -4.63 23.44
N ILE A 169 -2.70 -4.37 22.40
CA ILE A 169 -2.14 -5.39 21.51
C ILE A 169 -0.95 -6.10 22.17
N GLU A 170 -0.01 -5.33 22.70
CA GLU A 170 1.25 -5.83 23.25
C GLU A 170 1.06 -6.90 24.33
N PRO A 171 0.18 -6.73 25.34
CA PRO A 171 0.00 -7.76 26.37
C PRO A 171 -0.53 -9.08 25.80
N VAL A 172 -1.35 -9.04 24.73
CA VAL A 172 -1.84 -10.25 24.07
C VAL A 172 -0.69 -10.98 23.38
N LEU A 173 0.16 -10.26 22.64
CA LEU A 173 1.32 -10.85 21.97
C LEU A 173 2.30 -11.48 22.97
N ILE A 174 2.65 -10.76 24.05
CA ILE A 174 3.51 -11.27 25.12
C ILE A 174 2.91 -12.51 25.77
N LYS A 175 1.60 -12.48 26.07
CA LYS A 175 0.91 -13.62 26.68
C LYS A 175 0.95 -14.84 25.78
N ARG A 176 0.69 -14.69 24.48
CA ARG A 176 0.74 -15.78 23.51
C ARG A 176 2.17 -16.34 23.37
N ALA A 177 3.18 -15.47 23.29
CA ALA A 177 4.58 -15.88 23.26
C ALA A 177 4.98 -16.73 24.49
N LYS A 178 4.56 -16.31 25.69
CA LYS A 178 4.78 -17.08 26.93
C LYS A 178 4.06 -18.42 26.98
N GLU A 179 2.96 -18.55 26.26
CA GLU A 179 2.23 -19.82 26.11
C GLU A 179 2.80 -20.72 25.00
N GLY A 180 3.92 -20.33 24.38
CA GLY A 180 4.62 -21.11 23.36
C GLY A 180 4.15 -20.85 21.92
N VAL A 181 3.30 -19.84 21.69
CA VAL A 181 2.93 -19.40 20.34
C VAL A 181 4.08 -18.58 19.77
N GLU A 182 4.53 -18.89 18.55
CA GLU A 182 5.60 -18.15 17.91
C GLU A 182 5.11 -16.79 17.40
N VAL A 183 5.67 -15.70 17.93
CA VAL A 183 5.24 -14.35 17.56
C VAL A 183 6.36 -13.64 16.81
N ARG A 184 6.06 -13.18 15.59
CA ARG A 184 6.96 -12.40 14.73
C ARG A 184 6.37 -11.02 14.44
N ILE A 185 7.11 -9.95 14.74
CA ILE A 185 6.72 -8.57 14.43
C ILE A 185 7.65 -8.01 13.35
N LEU A 186 7.07 -7.62 12.22
CA LEU A 186 7.78 -6.97 11.13
C LEU A 186 7.27 -5.53 10.97
N PHE A 187 8.19 -4.57 10.95
CA PHE A 187 7.80 -3.16 10.87
C PHE A 187 8.69 -2.35 9.92
N ASP A 188 8.17 -1.25 9.38
CA ASP A 188 8.99 -0.30 8.61
C ASP A 188 9.60 0.76 9.53
N SER A 189 10.91 0.95 9.39
CA SER A 189 11.71 1.89 10.18
C SER A 189 11.21 3.34 10.15
N MET A 190 10.65 3.81 9.03
CA MET A 190 10.17 5.20 8.91
C MET A 190 8.80 5.38 9.56
N GLY A 191 7.89 4.42 9.39
CA GLY A 191 6.57 4.50 9.99
C GLY A 191 6.59 4.31 11.50
N CYS A 192 7.57 3.57 12.02
CA CYS A 192 7.68 3.23 13.44
C CYS A 192 8.72 4.05 14.22
N ARG A 193 9.11 5.24 13.74
CA ARG A 193 10.03 6.15 14.46
C ARG A 193 9.57 6.55 15.88
N GLY A 194 8.28 6.38 16.19
CA GLY A 194 7.72 6.59 17.52
C GLY A 194 7.95 5.44 18.51
N MET A 195 8.43 4.28 18.04
CA MET A 195 8.87 3.16 18.88
C MET A 195 10.38 3.26 19.07
N HIS A 196 10.86 3.25 20.31
CA HIS A 196 12.29 3.30 20.60
C HIS A 196 12.92 1.90 20.58
N ASN A 197 14.23 1.80 20.32
CA ASN A 197 14.95 0.50 20.31
C ASN A 197 14.74 -0.30 21.60
N ARG A 198 14.72 0.38 22.76
CA ARG A 198 14.43 -0.25 24.06
C ARG A 198 13.05 -0.93 24.13
N ASP A 199 12.08 -0.44 23.36
CA ASP A 199 10.72 -1.00 23.34
C ASP A 199 10.74 -2.33 22.57
N TRP A 200 11.47 -2.40 21.46
CA TRP A 200 11.69 -3.62 20.69
C TRP A 200 12.53 -4.66 21.45
N GLU A 201 13.65 -4.24 22.05
CA GLU A 201 14.51 -5.11 22.88
C GLU A 201 13.75 -5.69 24.07
N ARG A 202 12.77 -4.97 24.62
CA ARG A 202 11.90 -5.50 25.67
C ARG A 202 11.01 -6.62 25.15
N LEU A 203 10.41 -6.46 23.96
CA LEU A 203 9.57 -7.51 23.37
C LEU A 203 10.37 -8.77 23.04
N GLU A 204 11.61 -8.60 22.56
CA GLU A 204 12.53 -9.73 22.32
C GLU A 204 12.83 -10.52 23.60
N LYS A 205 13.04 -9.82 24.72
CA LYS A 205 13.23 -10.47 26.04
C LYS A 205 12.00 -11.24 26.52
N GLU A 206 10.81 -10.90 26.03
CA GLU A 206 9.56 -11.58 26.32
C GLU A 206 9.27 -12.75 25.34
N GLY A 207 10.22 -13.07 24.44
CA GLY A 207 10.14 -14.18 23.50
C GLY A 207 9.49 -13.84 22.15
N ILE A 208 9.37 -12.55 21.82
CA ILE A 208 8.83 -12.10 20.52
C ILE A 208 9.98 -11.84 19.55
N HIS A 209 9.92 -12.41 18.36
CA HIS A 209 10.89 -12.12 17.29
C HIS A 209 10.53 -10.79 16.61
N VAL A 210 11.53 -9.93 16.41
CA VAL A 210 11.32 -8.61 15.80
C VAL A 210 12.26 -8.43 14.62
N ALA A 211 11.75 -7.87 13.51
CA ALA A 211 12.54 -7.54 12.33
C ALA A 211 12.19 -6.14 11.81
N GLU A 212 13.23 -5.37 11.47
CA GLU A 212 13.12 -4.01 10.94
C GLU A 212 13.33 -4.00 9.41
N PHE A 213 12.35 -3.47 8.68
CA PHE A 213 12.43 -3.28 7.23
C PHE A 213 13.09 -1.94 6.90
N PHE A 214 14.13 -1.98 6.05
CA PHE A 214 14.97 -0.83 5.67
C PHE A 214 15.49 0.01 6.85
N PRO A 215 16.39 -0.53 7.68
CA PRO A 215 16.99 0.23 8.78
C PRO A 215 17.72 1.48 8.26
N ALA A 216 17.77 2.52 9.10
CA ALA A 216 18.53 3.73 8.77
C ALA A 216 20.04 3.42 8.68
N LEU A 217 20.68 3.88 7.60
CA LEU A 217 22.12 3.74 7.43
C LEU A 217 22.80 4.87 8.19
N PHE A 218 23.60 4.55 9.21
CA PHE A 218 24.25 5.52 10.12
C PHE A 218 23.29 6.22 11.10
N GLY A 219 22.63 5.45 11.96
CA GLY A 219 21.82 5.96 13.06
C GLY A 219 20.49 6.55 12.60
N ASN A 220 20.50 7.80 12.13
CA ASN A 220 19.29 8.56 11.75
C ASN A 220 19.21 8.90 10.25
N LEU A 221 20.28 8.71 9.47
CA LEU A 221 20.31 9.14 8.06
C LEU A 221 19.69 8.08 7.15
N GLN A 222 18.46 8.35 6.71
CA GLN A 222 17.71 7.37 5.95
C GLN A 222 17.91 7.52 4.44
N LEU A 223 19.06 7.06 3.92
CA LEU A 223 19.42 7.18 2.49
C LEU A 223 18.45 6.47 1.52
N ARG A 224 17.57 5.59 2.01
CA ARG A 224 16.54 4.89 1.22
C ARG A 224 15.13 5.39 1.56
N MET A 225 14.87 6.69 1.46
CA MET A 225 13.54 7.25 1.79
C MET A 225 12.42 6.75 0.86
N ASN A 226 12.76 6.38 -0.38
CA ASN A 226 11.78 6.09 -1.42
C ASN A 226 11.02 4.77 -1.26
N TYR A 227 11.69 3.75 -0.75
CA TYR A 227 11.15 2.40 -0.70
C TYR A 227 10.66 2.11 0.70
N ARG A 228 9.36 1.79 0.83
CA ARG A 228 8.73 1.56 2.13
C ARG A 228 7.86 0.33 2.13
N ASN A 229 7.92 -0.42 3.22
CA ASN A 229 7.00 -1.52 3.42
C ASN A 229 5.67 -0.99 3.93
N HIS A 230 4.72 -0.83 3.02
CA HIS A 230 3.42 -0.26 3.31
C HIS A 230 2.35 -1.34 3.50
N ARG A 231 2.75 -2.61 3.60
CA ARG A 231 1.84 -3.72 3.86
C ARG A 231 1.36 -3.70 5.31
N LYS A 232 0.11 -4.09 5.51
CA LYS A 232 -0.48 -4.35 6.84
C LYS A 232 -1.08 -5.74 6.77
N ILE A 233 -0.33 -6.72 7.26
CA ILE A 233 -0.67 -8.14 7.19
C ILE A 233 -0.61 -8.70 8.60
N VAL A 234 -1.67 -9.37 9.04
CA VAL A 234 -1.56 -10.26 10.21
C VAL A 234 -2.00 -11.65 9.81
N VAL A 235 -1.16 -12.66 10.06
CA VAL A 235 -1.52 -14.07 9.86
C VAL A 235 -1.48 -14.80 11.19
N ILE A 236 -2.54 -15.54 11.48
CA ILE A 236 -2.71 -16.30 12.73
C ILE A 236 -2.92 -17.76 12.36
N ASP A 237 -1.97 -18.61 12.76
CA ASP A 237 -1.96 -20.07 12.54
C ASP A 237 -2.20 -20.52 11.08
N GLY A 238 -1.91 -19.65 10.10
CA GLY A 238 -2.23 -19.88 8.69
C GLY A 238 -3.74 -19.94 8.38
N ARG A 239 -4.60 -19.77 9.40
CA ARG A 239 -6.05 -19.92 9.34
C ARG A 239 -6.75 -18.60 9.07
N VAL A 240 -6.35 -17.54 9.77
CA VAL A 240 -6.96 -16.20 9.67
C VAL A 240 -5.93 -15.19 9.23
N GLY A 241 -6.29 -14.38 8.24
CA GLY A 241 -5.48 -13.29 7.70
C GLY A 241 -6.20 -11.95 7.79
N PHE A 242 -5.51 -10.89 8.19
CA PHE A 242 -5.98 -9.51 8.11
C PHE A 242 -5.18 -8.73 7.07
N VAL A 243 -5.87 -7.98 6.21
CA VAL A 243 -5.25 -7.11 5.19
C VAL A 243 -6.12 -5.88 4.90
N GLY A 244 -5.52 -4.70 4.78
CA GLY A 244 -6.24 -3.45 4.48
C GLY A 244 -5.53 -2.20 4.99
N GLY A 245 -6.24 -1.06 5.09
CA GLY A 245 -5.57 0.25 5.25
C GLY A 245 -5.18 0.68 6.67
N PHE A 246 -5.86 0.19 7.72
CA PHE A 246 -5.59 0.58 9.11
C PHE A 246 -4.15 0.24 9.54
N ASN A 247 -3.45 1.21 10.16
CA ASN A 247 -2.22 0.95 10.92
C ASN A 247 -2.48 0.90 12.43
N VAL A 248 -1.44 0.63 13.22
CA VAL A 248 -1.53 0.60 14.68
C VAL A 248 -1.18 1.98 15.24
N GLY A 249 -2.22 2.75 15.57
CA GLY A 249 -2.12 4.00 16.32
C GLY A 249 -3.48 4.54 16.74
N ARG A 250 -3.48 5.49 17.68
CA ARG A 250 -4.68 6.09 18.28
C ARG A 250 -5.59 6.79 17.26
N GLU A 251 -5.04 7.35 16.19
CA GLU A 251 -5.83 8.00 15.14
C GLU A 251 -6.78 7.02 14.46
N TYR A 252 -6.36 5.76 14.30
CA TYR A 252 -7.15 4.69 13.69
C TYR A 252 -8.32 4.23 14.58
N LEU A 253 -8.32 4.59 15.87
CA LEU A 253 -9.45 4.43 16.78
C LEU A 253 -10.37 5.67 16.84
N GLY A 254 -10.09 6.69 16.02
CA GLY A 254 -10.78 7.98 16.05
C GLY A 254 -10.45 8.83 17.28
N LEU A 255 -9.32 8.58 17.95
CA LEU A 255 -8.93 9.29 19.18
C LEU A 255 -8.16 10.59 18.90
N ASP A 256 -7.74 10.85 17.66
CA ASP A 256 -7.18 12.14 17.25
C ASP A 256 -8.30 13.12 16.87
N LYS A 257 -9.04 13.60 17.88
CA LYS A 257 -10.20 14.47 17.69
C LYS A 257 -9.87 15.82 17.06
N LYS A 258 -8.63 16.30 17.20
CA LYS A 258 -8.23 17.65 16.78
C LYS A 258 -7.83 17.70 15.31
N LYS A 259 -7.06 16.71 14.85
CA LYS A 259 -6.54 16.72 13.48
C LYS A 259 -7.44 15.94 12.53
N PHE A 260 -7.68 14.67 12.83
CA PHE A 260 -8.32 13.75 11.87
C PHE A 260 -9.78 13.46 12.19
N GLY A 261 -10.18 13.45 13.45
CA GLY A 261 -11.52 13.06 13.87
C GLY A 261 -11.74 11.56 13.69
N TYR A 262 -12.90 11.18 13.17
CA TYR A 262 -13.18 9.80 12.83
C TYR A 262 -12.29 9.31 11.68
N TRP A 263 -11.67 8.15 11.84
CA TRP A 263 -10.79 7.58 10.82
C TRP A 263 -11.54 6.48 10.08
N ARG A 264 -11.93 6.78 8.84
CA ARG A 264 -12.68 5.86 7.97
C ARG A 264 -11.71 5.13 7.05
N ASP A 265 -11.57 3.83 7.24
CA ASP A 265 -10.67 2.98 6.44
C ASP A 265 -11.30 1.58 6.30
N THR A 266 -10.81 0.75 5.38
CA THR A 266 -11.38 -0.57 5.08
C THR A 266 -10.32 -1.65 5.30
N HIS A 267 -10.70 -2.71 6.02
CA HIS A 267 -9.88 -3.89 6.27
C HIS A 267 -10.69 -5.16 6.03
N LEU A 268 -10.04 -6.16 5.48
CA LEU A 268 -10.59 -7.50 5.35
C LEU A 268 -9.99 -8.43 6.41
N CYS A 269 -10.84 -9.26 7.00
CA CYS A 269 -10.43 -10.46 7.71
C CYS A 269 -10.87 -11.66 6.87
N ILE A 270 -9.92 -12.50 6.52
CA ILE A 270 -10.12 -13.64 5.63
C ILE A 270 -9.83 -14.91 6.43
N GLU A 271 -10.74 -15.88 6.37
CA GLU A 271 -10.49 -17.24 6.82
C GLU A 271 -10.67 -18.18 5.61
N GLY A 272 -9.59 -18.84 5.18
CA GLY A 272 -9.59 -19.64 3.95
C GLY A 272 -8.20 -19.76 3.33
N ALA A 273 -8.12 -20.39 2.15
CA ALA A 273 -6.83 -20.67 1.51
C ALA A 273 -6.09 -19.40 1.04
N ALA A 274 -6.77 -18.27 0.85
CA ALA A 274 -6.11 -17.00 0.51
C ALA A 274 -5.12 -16.54 1.60
N VAL A 275 -5.31 -16.99 2.85
CA VAL A 275 -4.41 -16.68 3.97
C VAL A 275 -3.00 -17.23 3.72
N THR A 276 -2.86 -18.35 3.02
CA THR A 276 -1.55 -18.88 2.61
C THR A 276 -0.77 -17.89 1.76
N SER A 277 -1.42 -17.18 0.83
CA SER A 277 -0.75 -16.15 0.02
C SER A 277 -0.31 -14.94 0.86
N LEU A 278 -1.08 -14.54 1.86
CA LEU A 278 -0.67 -13.51 2.83
C LEU A 278 0.53 -13.98 3.67
N ALA A 279 0.53 -15.25 4.11
CA ALA A 279 1.63 -15.85 4.86
C ALA A 279 2.92 -15.89 4.03
N VAL A 280 2.84 -16.33 2.78
CA VAL A 280 3.97 -16.32 1.84
C VAL A 280 4.53 -14.90 1.68
N ARG A 281 3.66 -13.89 1.52
CA ARG A 281 4.11 -12.50 1.37
C ARG A 281 4.80 -11.98 2.63
N PHE A 282 4.27 -12.29 3.82
CA PHE A 282 4.92 -11.97 5.08
C PHE A 282 6.30 -12.62 5.16
N VAL A 283 6.40 -13.93 4.90
CA VAL A 283 7.66 -14.68 5.01
C VAL A 283 8.72 -14.14 4.06
N LEU A 284 8.35 -13.76 2.83
CA LEU A 284 9.28 -13.10 1.90
C LEU A 284 9.84 -11.78 2.45
N ASP A 285 9.00 -10.97 3.09
CA ASP A 285 9.45 -9.71 3.71
C ASP A 285 10.28 -9.96 4.97
N TRP A 286 9.91 -10.96 5.77
CA TRP A 286 10.63 -11.38 6.95
C TRP A 286 12.03 -11.87 6.61
N ASN A 287 12.15 -12.82 5.67
CA ASN A 287 13.44 -13.35 5.24
C ASN A 287 14.38 -12.26 4.75
N TYR A 288 13.85 -11.24 4.07
CA TYR A 288 14.63 -10.07 3.68
C TYR A 288 15.10 -9.23 4.87
N ALA A 289 14.19 -8.94 5.82
CA ALA A 289 14.48 -8.07 6.97
C ALA A 289 15.36 -8.76 8.02
N ALA A 290 15.00 -9.97 8.44
CA ALA A 290 15.69 -10.77 9.45
C ALA A 290 16.93 -11.49 8.91
N LYS A 291 17.08 -11.60 7.57
CA LYS A 291 18.12 -12.41 6.90
C LYS A 291 18.04 -13.89 7.27
N GLU A 292 16.81 -14.38 7.43
CA GLU A 292 16.48 -15.78 7.74
C GLU A 292 15.88 -16.47 6.50
N ASN A 293 15.64 -17.78 6.61
CA ASN A 293 14.91 -18.54 5.59
C ASN A 293 13.83 -19.42 6.23
N LEU A 294 12.70 -18.81 6.59
CA LEU A 294 11.58 -19.53 7.21
C LEU A 294 10.89 -20.53 6.28
N PHE A 295 11.18 -20.55 4.97
CA PHE A 295 10.62 -21.58 4.08
C PHE A 295 11.17 -22.98 4.37
N GLN A 296 12.26 -23.08 5.14
CA GLN A 296 12.78 -24.37 5.59
C GLN A 296 11.95 -24.97 6.75
N GLU A 297 10.99 -24.21 7.31
CA GLU A 297 10.12 -24.67 8.38
C GLU A 297 8.81 -25.23 7.80
N ASP A 298 8.69 -26.57 7.75
CA ASP A 298 7.54 -27.28 7.14
C ASP A 298 6.17 -26.88 7.73
N THR A 299 6.13 -26.37 8.97
CA THR A 299 4.87 -26.15 9.71
C THR A 299 4.14 -24.85 9.34
N LEU A 300 4.80 -23.88 8.69
CA LEU A 300 4.22 -22.56 8.42
C LEU A 300 3.13 -22.58 7.33
N PHE A 301 3.20 -23.55 6.42
CA PHE A 301 2.29 -23.67 5.26
C PHE A 301 1.38 -24.90 5.31
N GLU A 302 1.27 -25.55 6.49
CA GLU A 302 0.27 -26.57 6.72
C GLU A 302 -1.15 -25.99 6.52
N ILE A 303 -2.00 -26.70 5.78
CA ILE A 303 -3.39 -26.29 5.57
C ILE A 303 -4.15 -26.50 6.88
N PRO A 304 -4.62 -25.42 7.54
CA PRO A 304 -5.33 -25.55 8.81
C PRO A 304 -6.77 -26.02 8.56
N LYS A 305 -7.40 -26.47 9.65
CA LYS A 305 -8.86 -26.62 9.66
C LYS A 305 -9.49 -25.24 9.80
N TYR A 306 -10.28 -24.84 8.80
CA TYR A 306 -11.08 -23.62 8.86
C TYR A 306 -12.32 -23.85 9.73
N GLU A 307 -12.71 -22.85 10.50
CA GLU A 307 -13.94 -22.87 11.32
C GLU A 307 -15.17 -22.44 10.50
N ARG A 308 -14.93 -21.70 9.41
CA ARG A 308 -15.97 -21.13 8.53
C ARG A 308 -15.89 -21.77 7.14
N GLU A 309 -17.06 -21.91 6.51
CA GLU A 309 -17.20 -22.50 5.17
C GLU A 309 -17.53 -21.42 4.12
N GLY A 310 -16.64 -20.43 3.99
CA GLY A 310 -16.79 -19.40 2.96
C GLY A 310 -16.45 -19.91 1.55
N ARG A 311 -17.01 -19.26 0.53
CA ARG A 311 -16.85 -19.66 -0.88
C ARG A 311 -16.43 -18.50 -1.80
N ASP A 312 -15.92 -17.42 -1.21
CA ASP A 312 -15.50 -16.26 -1.98
C ASP A 312 -14.22 -16.58 -2.77
N PRO A 313 -14.21 -16.34 -4.10
CA PRO A 313 -13.00 -16.42 -4.89
C PRO A 313 -12.09 -15.23 -4.63
N VAL A 314 -10.86 -15.48 -4.17
CA VAL A 314 -9.90 -14.44 -3.77
C VAL A 314 -8.53 -14.69 -4.39
N GLN A 315 -7.90 -13.63 -4.89
CA GLN A 315 -6.47 -13.57 -5.21
C GLN A 315 -5.79 -12.50 -4.35
N ILE A 316 -4.67 -12.85 -3.73
CA ILE A 316 -3.81 -11.88 -3.05
C ILE A 316 -2.73 -11.44 -4.03
N ILE A 317 -2.77 -10.18 -4.43
CA ILE A 317 -1.79 -9.56 -5.32
C ILE A 317 -0.86 -8.65 -4.53
N SER A 318 0.40 -8.56 -4.95
CA SER A 318 1.37 -7.66 -4.34
C SER A 318 2.17 -6.91 -5.40
N SER A 319 2.56 -5.69 -5.06
CA SER A 319 3.49 -4.88 -5.83
C SER A 319 4.66 -4.47 -4.94
N GLY A 320 5.78 -4.15 -5.57
CA GLY A 320 6.94 -3.60 -4.90
C GLY A 320 8.06 -3.29 -5.88
N PRO A 321 9.08 -2.53 -5.44
CA PRO A 321 10.24 -2.20 -6.26
C PRO A 321 11.11 -3.43 -6.60
N ASP A 322 10.82 -4.58 -5.99
CA ASP A 322 11.39 -5.89 -6.24
C ASP A 322 10.85 -6.58 -7.51
N SER A 323 9.75 -6.08 -8.08
CA SER A 323 9.17 -6.57 -9.33
C SER A 323 9.36 -5.59 -10.49
N GLN A 324 9.53 -6.12 -11.70
CA GLN A 324 9.44 -5.33 -12.93
C GLN A 324 7.99 -5.02 -13.32
N ILE A 325 7.06 -5.90 -12.93
CA ILE A 325 5.63 -5.78 -13.23
C ILE A 325 4.93 -5.12 -12.05
N LYS A 326 4.09 -4.13 -12.34
CA LYS A 326 3.30 -3.41 -11.34
C LYS A 326 1.93 -4.08 -11.20
N THR A 327 1.89 -5.29 -10.66
CA THR A 327 0.68 -6.14 -10.64
C THR A 327 -0.58 -5.44 -10.12
N ILE A 328 -0.49 -4.68 -9.02
CA ILE A 328 -1.64 -3.92 -8.48
C ILE A 328 -2.10 -2.81 -9.44
N HIS A 329 -1.17 -2.09 -10.06
CA HIS A 329 -1.49 -1.06 -11.05
C HIS A 329 -2.24 -1.66 -12.24
N ASP A 330 -1.69 -2.74 -12.81
CA ASP A 330 -2.26 -3.38 -13.99
C ASP A 330 -3.60 -4.04 -13.68
N ASN A 331 -3.77 -4.53 -12.44
CA ASN A 331 -5.03 -5.03 -11.93
C ASN A 331 -6.10 -3.92 -11.91
N TYR A 332 -5.81 -2.76 -11.33
CA TYR A 332 -6.73 -1.61 -11.35
C TYR A 332 -7.08 -1.19 -12.78
N LEU A 333 -6.07 -1.10 -13.66
CA LEU A 333 -6.28 -0.72 -15.06
C LEU A 333 -7.23 -1.70 -15.78
N ARG A 334 -7.00 -3.00 -15.60
CA ARG A 334 -7.87 -4.07 -16.15
C ARG A 334 -9.29 -3.99 -15.59
N LEU A 335 -9.44 -3.79 -14.28
CA LEU A 335 -10.74 -3.65 -13.64
C LEU A 335 -11.53 -2.48 -14.24
N ILE A 336 -10.92 -1.29 -14.30
CA ILE A 336 -11.54 -0.08 -14.87
C ILE A 336 -11.94 -0.30 -16.33
N HIS A 337 -11.07 -0.90 -17.15
CA HIS A 337 -11.40 -1.19 -18.57
C HIS A 337 -12.51 -2.22 -18.76
N SER A 338 -12.69 -3.13 -17.80
CA SER A 338 -13.73 -4.17 -17.87
C SER A 338 -15.10 -3.73 -17.34
N ALA A 339 -15.17 -2.56 -16.73
CA ALA A 339 -16.40 -1.99 -16.19
C ALA A 339 -17.46 -1.78 -17.29
N LYS A 340 -18.71 -2.08 -16.95
CA LYS A 340 -19.86 -1.95 -17.87
C LYS A 340 -20.97 -1.07 -17.31
N ASP A 341 -21.09 -0.99 -16.00
CA ASP A 341 -22.14 -0.27 -15.30
C ASP A 341 -21.55 0.84 -14.42
N HIS A 342 -20.65 0.50 -13.48
CA HIS A 342 -20.09 1.47 -12.55
C HIS A 342 -18.71 1.09 -11.99
N VAL A 343 -17.97 2.12 -11.56
CA VAL A 343 -16.70 1.99 -10.84
C VAL A 343 -16.75 2.88 -9.59
N TYR A 344 -16.69 2.29 -8.40
CA TYR A 344 -16.62 3.01 -7.14
C TYR A 344 -15.21 2.93 -6.56
N LEU A 345 -14.64 4.09 -6.21
CA LEU A 345 -13.25 4.22 -5.80
C LEU A 345 -13.13 5.09 -4.55
N GLN A 346 -12.51 4.56 -3.49
CA GLN A 346 -12.06 5.35 -2.33
C GLN A 346 -10.55 5.29 -2.23
N THR A 347 -9.92 6.45 -2.08
CA THR A 347 -8.46 6.55 -1.87
C THR A 347 -8.16 7.81 -1.05
N PRO A 348 -7.19 7.78 -0.10
CA PRO A 348 -6.73 9.01 0.54
C PRO A 348 -6.03 9.92 -0.46
N TYR A 349 -5.33 9.34 -1.45
CA TYR A 349 -4.53 10.05 -2.43
C TYR A 349 -4.95 9.61 -3.83
N PHE A 350 -5.43 10.55 -4.65
CA PHE A 350 -5.80 10.31 -6.04
C PHE A 350 -4.84 11.06 -6.94
N ILE A 351 -3.67 10.47 -7.15
CA ILE A 351 -2.58 10.98 -8.00
C ILE A 351 -2.23 9.88 -9.01
N PRO A 352 -3.21 9.40 -9.81
CA PRO A 352 -2.98 8.31 -10.74
C PRO A 352 -1.95 8.70 -11.80
N ASP A 353 -1.32 7.70 -12.42
CA ASP A 353 -0.58 7.92 -13.65
C ASP A 353 -1.53 8.12 -14.84
N ASP A 354 -0.96 8.50 -15.98
CA ASP A 354 -1.73 8.80 -17.19
C ASP A 354 -2.57 7.61 -17.65
N SER A 355 -2.11 6.37 -17.46
CA SER A 355 -2.81 5.16 -17.89
C SER A 355 -4.11 4.96 -17.11
N ILE A 356 -4.03 5.04 -15.78
CA ILE A 356 -5.20 4.91 -14.91
C ILE A 356 -6.15 6.10 -15.08
N LEU A 357 -5.61 7.32 -15.16
CA LEU A 357 -6.40 8.53 -15.32
C LEU A 357 -7.21 8.50 -16.63
N ASP A 358 -6.58 8.14 -17.74
CA ASP A 358 -7.24 8.06 -19.03
C ASP A 358 -8.25 6.91 -19.08
N ALA A 359 -7.95 5.76 -18.46
CA ALA A 359 -8.93 4.67 -18.35
C ALA A 359 -10.20 5.10 -17.60
N LEU A 360 -10.06 5.81 -16.47
CA LEU A 360 -11.21 6.34 -15.72
C LEU A 360 -11.98 7.39 -16.52
N LYS A 361 -11.30 8.29 -17.22
CA LYS A 361 -11.93 9.30 -18.10
C LYS A 361 -12.69 8.65 -19.26
N ILE A 362 -12.11 7.62 -19.88
CA ILE A 362 -12.75 6.87 -20.96
C ILE A 362 -13.99 6.15 -20.44
N ALA A 363 -13.91 5.49 -19.27
CA ALA A 363 -15.06 4.84 -18.65
C ALA A 363 -16.20 5.84 -18.39
N ALA A 364 -15.90 6.97 -17.73
CA ALA A 364 -16.89 8.01 -17.44
C ALA A 364 -17.54 8.57 -18.72
N ARG A 365 -16.74 8.88 -19.76
CA ARG A 365 -17.24 9.36 -21.06
C ARG A 365 -18.00 8.31 -21.85
N SER A 366 -17.79 7.03 -21.57
CA SER A 366 -18.51 5.91 -22.19
C SER A 366 -19.84 5.61 -21.47
N GLY A 367 -20.20 6.40 -20.46
CA GLY A 367 -21.46 6.26 -19.73
C GLY A 367 -21.40 5.35 -18.49
N VAL A 368 -20.23 4.83 -18.13
CA VAL A 368 -20.03 4.08 -16.88
C VAL A 368 -20.12 5.07 -15.70
N ASP A 369 -20.87 4.73 -14.64
CA ASP A 369 -20.98 5.56 -13.43
C ASP A 369 -19.70 5.48 -12.59
N VAL A 370 -18.76 6.38 -12.88
CA VAL A 370 -17.51 6.48 -12.13
C VAL A 370 -17.71 7.39 -10.92
N ARG A 371 -17.55 6.84 -9.72
CA ARG A 371 -17.62 7.59 -8.45
C ARG A 371 -16.31 7.51 -7.69
N ILE A 372 -15.77 8.65 -7.31
CA ILE A 372 -14.48 8.77 -6.61
C ILE A 372 -14.68 9.52 -5.29
N MET A 373 -14.18 8.98 -4.19
CA MET A 373 -14.24 9.62 -2.87
C MET A 373 -12.84 9.85 -2.30
N ILE A 374 -12.60 11.08 -1.83
CA ILE A 374 -11.33 11.55 -1.26
C ILE A 374 -11.57 12.20 0.13
N PRO A 375 -10.54 12.32 1.00
CA PRO A 375 -10.66 12.98 2.30
C PRO A 375 -10.96 14.48 2.18
N CYS A 376 -11.58 15.08 3.21
CA CYS A 376 -11.84 16.53 3.28
C CYS A 376 -10.69 17.39 3.80
N LYS A 377 -9.63 16.76 4.27
CA LYS A 377 -8.53 17.47 4.94
C LYS A 377 -7.17 16.91 4.52
N PRO A 378 -6.14 17.76 4.45
CA PRO A 378 -4.78 17.33 4.18
C PRO A 378 -4.17 16.66 5.41
N ASP A 379 -3.53 15.51 5.20
CA ASP A 379 -2.55 14.92 6.12
C ASP A 379 -1.10 15.28 5.71
N HIS A 380 -0.89 15.52 4.42
CA HIS A 380 0.36 16.00 3.82
C HIS A 380 0.17 17.32 3.03
N PRO A 381 1.14 18.26 3.07
CA PRO A 381 0.98 19.61 2.50
C PRO A 381 0.71 19.68 1.00
N PHE A 382 1.27 18.76 0.19
CA PHE A 382 1.17 18.80 -1.28
C PHE A 382 0.22 17.74 -1.85
N VAL A 383 0.14 16.58 -1.20
CA VAL A 383 -0.62 15.42 -1.68
C VAL A 383 -2.11 15.73 -1.85
N TYR A 384 -2.70 16.47 -0.90
CA TYR A 384 -4.10 16.87 -0.97
C TYR A 384 -4.40 17.76 -2.19
N TRP A 385 -3.55 18.75 -2.47
CA TRP A 385 -3.77 19.66 -3.59
C TRP A 385 -3.48 19.02 -4.95
N ALA A 386 -2.53 18.08 -5.01
CA ALA A 386 -2.34 17.24 -6.19
C ALA A 386 -3.58 16.39 -6.43
N THR A 387 -4.09 15.71 -5.39
CA THR A 387 -5.34 14.94 -5.42
C THR A 387 -6.51 15.77 -5.94
N TYR A 388 -6.72 16.95 -5.36
CA TYR A 388 -7.81 17.84 -5.75
C TYR A 388 -7.67 18.35 -7.21
N SER A 389 -6.45 18.47 -7.73
CA SER A 389 -6.18 18.80 -9.13
C SER A 389 -6.66 17.70 -10.09
N TYR A 390 -6.31 16.43 -9.84
CA TYR A 390 -6.75 15.29 -10.66
C TYR A 390 -8.25 15.04 -10.55
N ILE A 391 -8.84 15.25 -9.37
CA ILE A 391 -10.29 15.19 -9.19
C ILE A 391 -11.02 16.19 -10.08
N GLY A 392 -10.45 17.38 -10.28
CA GLY A 392 -10.95 18.35 -11.25
C GLY A 392 -11.12 17.78 -12.65
N GLU A 393 -10.11 17.07 -13.15
CA GLU A 393 -10.18 16.42 -14.46
C GLU A 393 -11.23 15.32 -14.54
N MET A 394 -11.42 14.59 -13.44
CA MET A 394 -12.44 13.55 -13.36
C MET A 394 -13.86 14.15 -13.37
N VAL A 395 -14.07 15.26 -12.66
CA VAL A 395 -15.34 16.00 -12.69
C VAL A 395 -15.61 16.53 -14.11
N GLU A 396 -14.60 17.08 -14.80
CA GLU A 396 -14.72 17.51 -16.20
C GLU A 396 -15.02 16.36 -17.16
N ALA A 397 -14.55 15.15 -16.86
CA ALA A 397 -14.81 13.95 -17.65
C ALA A 397 -16.20 13.33 -17.38
N GLY A 398 -16.94 13.83 -16.40
CA GLY A 398 -18.28 13.36 -16.05
C GLY A 398 -18.36 12.41 -14.86
N ALA A 399 -17.24 12.15 -14.17
CA ALA A 399 -17.25 11.35 -12.94
C ALA A 399 -17.88 12.11 -11.78
N LYS A 400 -18.50 11.38 -10.85
CA LYS A 400 -19.05 11.93 -9.61
C LYS A 400 -17.99 11.85 -8.51
N CYS A 401 -17.39 12.99 -8.20
CA CYS A 401 -16.36 13.06 -7.17
C CYS A 401 -16.92 13.59 -5.85
N TYR A 402 -16.46 13.03 -4.73
CA TYR A 402 -16.97 13.31 -3.39
C TYR A 402 -15.83 13.59 -2.42
N VAL A 403 -16.06 14.54 -1.52
CA VAL A 403 -15.21 14.82 -0.36
C VAL A 403 -15.90 14.25 0.87
N TYR A 404 -15.23 13.35 1.58
CA TYR A 404 -15.77 12.75 2.81
C TYR A 404 -15.61 13.69 4.01
N ASP A 405 -16.73 14.15 4.57
CA ASP A 405 -16.75 15.22 5.57
C ASP A 405 -16.75 14.73 7.02
N ASN A 406 -17.10 13.47 7.25
CA ASN A 406 -17.19 12.89 8.59
C ASN A 406 -15.84 12.36 9.12
N GLY A 407 -14.75 13.11 8.90
CA GLY A 407 -13.41 12.77 9.42
C GLY A 407 -12.34 12.63 8.33
N PHE A 408 -11.46 11.64 8.46
CA PHE A 408 -10.41 11.37 7.48
C PHE A 408 -10.69 10.04 6.78
N LEU A 409 -10.83 10.09 5.45
CA LEU A 409 -10.98 8.92 4.60
C LEU A 409 -9.61 8.39 4.18
N HIS A 410 -9.35 7.14 4.52
CA HIS A 410 -8.10 6.46 4.22
C HIS A 410 -8.32 5.05 3.64
N ALA A 411 -9.52 4.73 3.18
CA ALA A 411 -9.80 3.48 2.47
C ALA A 411 -9.04 3.41 1.13
N LYS A 412 -8.65 2.21 0.69
CA LYS A 412 -8.06 1.92 -0.64
C LYS A 412 -8.88 0.83 -1.30
N THR A 413 -9.96 1.24 -1.95
CA THR A 413 -10.95 0.31 -2.48
C THR A 413 -11.31 0.68 -3.90
N VAL A 414 -11.45 -0.35 -4.73
CA VAL A 414 -12.01 -0.27 -6.09
C VAL A 414 -13.06 -1.36 -6.21
N MET A 415 -14.31 -0.99 -6.50
CA MET A 415 -15.42 -1.92 -6.77
C MET A 415 -15.92 -1.69 -8.19
N VAL A 416 -16.20 -2.78 -8.90
CA VAL A 416 -16.64 -2.74 -10.30
C VAL A 416 -17.89 -3.59 -10.48
N ASP A 417 -18.93 -2.94 -11.00
CA ASP A 417 -20.19 -3.52 -11.43
C ASP A 417 -20.87 -4.46 -10.41
N GLY A 418 -20.69 -4.24 -9.11
CA GLY A 418 -21.27 -5.09 -8.07
C GLY A 418 -20.73 -6.52 -8.02
N THR A 419 -19.64 -6.85 -8.73
CA THR A 419 -19.19 -8.25 -8.92
C THR A 419 -17.73 -8.54 -8.53
N VAL A 420 -16.89 -7.51 -8.50
CA VAL A 420 -15.48 -7.64 -8.07
C VAL A 420 -15.06 -6.43 -7.24
N ALA A 421 -14.27 -6.68 -6.20
CA ALA A 421 -13.67 -5.65 -5.38
C ALA A 421 -12.18 -5.89 -5.20
N CYS A 422 -11.39 -4.82 -5.16
CA CYS A 422 -9.98 -4.83 -4.79
C CYS A 422 -9.79 -3.94 -3.55
N VAL A 423 -9.30 -4.54 -2.47
CA VAL A 423 -9.14 -3.88 -1.16
C VAL A 423 -7.75 -4.18 -0.62
N GLY A 424 -7.04 -3.17 -0.12
CA GLY A 424 -5.72 -3.42 0.46
C GLY A 424 -5.01 -2.18 0.94
N THR A 425 -3.72 -2.11 0.65
CA THR A 425 -2.81 -1.08 1.18
C THR A 425 -2.43 -0.02 0.16
N ALA A 426 -2.55 -0.34 -1.14
CA ALA A 426 -2.09 0.51 -2.24
C ALA A 426 -3.01 1.71 -2.49
N ASN A 427 -2.47 2.91 -2.32
CA ASN A 427 -3.12 4.15 -2.76
C ASN A 427 -3.17 4.22 -4.29
N MET A 428 -3.98 5.15 -4.79
CA MET A 428 -4.03 5.51 -6.21
C MET A 428 -2.97 6.56 -6.54
N ASP A 429 -1.69 6.27 -6.29
CA ASP A 429 -0.56 7.18 -6.51
C ASP A 429 0.69 6.51 -7.10
N PHE A 430 1.62 7.33 -7.59
CA PHE A 430 2.87 6.86 -8.21
C PHE A 430 3.72 6.02 -7.24
N ARG A 431 3.71 6.33 -5.94
CA ARG A 431 4.52 5.64 -4.93
C ARG A 431 3.99 4.25 -4.65
N SER A 432 2.71 4.08 -4.37
CA SER A 432 2.08 2.78 -4.13
C SER A 432 2.21 1.86 -5.35
N PHE A 433 2.14 2.39 -6.57
CA PHE A 433 2.32 1.56 -7.76
C PHE A 433 3.77 1.23 -8.12
N GLY A 434 4.74 2.09 -7.78
CA GLY A 434 6.11 1.97 -8.29
C GLY A 434 7.22 1.77 -7.26
N LEU A 435 7.01 2.21 -6.02
CA LEU A 435 8.07 2.38 -5.01
C LEU A 435 7.76 1.67 -3.68
N ASN A 436 6.51 1.68 -3.23
CA ASN A 436 6.14 1.02 -1.98
C ASN A 436 5.91 -0.47 -2.22
N PHE A 437 6.22 -1.26 -1.18
CA PHE A 437 5.73 -2.62 -1.10
C PHE A 437 4.29 -2.58 -0.62
N GLU A 438 3.38 -3.09 -1.44
CA GLU A 438 1.93 -3.05 -1.22
C GLU A 438 1.33 -4.45 -1.37
N VAL A 439 0.12 -4.64 -0.83
CA VAL A 439 -0.65 -5.88 -0.92
C VAL A 439 -2.14 -5.57 -0.99
N ASN A 440 -2.84 -6.22 -1.91
CA ASN A 440 -4.29 -6.12 -2.04
C ASN A 440 -4.91 -7.51 -2.17
N ALA A 441 -6.15 -7.65 -1.70
CA ALA A 441 -7.01 -8.78 -1.98
C ALA A 441 -8.02 -8.39 -3.08
N VAL A 442 -8.05 -9.17 -4.16
CA VAL A 442 -9.07 -9.11 -5.21
C VAL A 442 -10.10 -10.17 -4.91
N VAL A 443 -11.34 -9.76 -4.67
CA VAL A 443 -12.46 -10.62 -4.31
C VAL A 443 -13.47 -10.62 -5.46
N TYR A 444 -13.71 -11.79 -6.06
CA TYR A 444 -14.65 -11.97 -7.17
C TYR A 444 -15.98 -12.54 -6.66
N SER A 445 -16.68 -11.75 -5.86
CA SER A 445 -17.92 -12.15 -5.18
C SER A 445 -18.92 -11.01 -5.17
N GLU A 446 -20.11 -11.24 -5.72
CA GLU A 446 -21.19 -10.25 -5.74
C GLU A 446 -21.61 -9.85 -4.32
N GLU A 447 -21.73 -10.82 -3.41
CA GLU A 447 -22.15 -10.56 -2.03
C GLU A 447 -21.17 -9.63 -1.31
N THR A 448 -19.87 -9.93 -1.40
CA THR A 448 -18.84 -9.16 -0.73
C THR A 448 -18.63 -7.80 -1.39
N THR A 449 -18.72 -7.71 -2.72
CA THR A 449 -18.66 -6.43 -3.45
C THR A 449 -19.84 -5.53 -3.12
N GLN A 450 -21.07 -6.06 -3.08
CA GLN A 450 -22.26 -5.28 -2.71
C GLN A 450 -22.17 -4.73 -1.28
N LYS A 451 -21.63 -5.48 -0.32
CA LYS A 451 -21.39 -4.98 1.05
C LYS A 451 -20.38 -3.82 1.08
N LEU A 452 -19.35 -3.87 0.23
CA LEU A 452 -18.39 -2.77 0.07
C LEU A 452 -19.02 -1.55 -0.61
N GLU A 453 -19.83 -1.75 -1.63
CA GLU A 453 -20.57 -0.68 -2.31
C GLU A 453 -21.59 -0.03 -1.39
N GLN A 454 -22.32 -0.82 -0.59
CA GLN A 454 -23.21 -0.27 0.44
C GLN A 454 -22.44 0.58 1.46
N SER A 455 -21.23 0.15 1.84
CA SER A 455 -20.35 0.94 2.71
C SER A 455 -19.92 2.26 2.03
N PHE A 456 -19.61 2.23 0.74
CA PHE A 456 -19.32 3.43 -0.06
C PHE A 456 -20.53 4.38 -0.10
N GLU A 457 -21.73 3.86 -0.34
CA GLU A 457 -22.96 4.66 -0.40
C GLU A 457 -23.30 5.29 0.96
N ASN A 458 -23.07 4.56 2.06
CA ASN A 458 -23.20 5.11 3.41
C ASN A 458 -22.18 6.24 3.69
N ASP A 459 -20.95 6.11 3.17
CA ASP A 459 -19.96 7.19 3.27
C ASP A 459 -20.36 8.39 2.40
N MET A 460 -21.03 8.15 1.26
CA MET A 460 -21.51 9.19 0.35
C MET A 460 -22.58 10.07 1.01
N THR A 461 -23.42 9.53 1.91
CA THR A 461 -24.38 10.36 2.67
C THR A 461 -23.72 11.33 3.65
N LYS A 462 -22.42 11.14 3.92
CA LYS A 462 -21.59 11.98 4.79
C LYS A 462 -20.54 12.75 4.00
N SER A 463 -20.79 12.94 2.70
CA SER A 463 -19.84 13.54 1.77
C SER A 463 -20.47 14.69 1.00
N THR A 464 -19.63 15.66 0.63
CA THR A 464 -20.00 16.75 -0.28
C THR A 464 -19.55 16.41 -1.69
N GLN A 465 -20.47 16.47 -2.66
CA GLN A 465 -20.13 16.26 -4.06
C GLN A 465 -19.38 17.47 -4.63
N ILE A 466 -18.23 17.21 -5.28
CA ILE A 466 -17.49 18.22 -6.04
C ILE A 466 -18.16 18.36 -7.40
N THR A 467 -18.99 19.39 -7.55
CA THR A 467 -19.61 19.70 -8.85
C THR A 467 -18.65 20.52 -9.73
N ARG A 468 -18.89 20.48 -11.04
CA ARG A 468 -18.15 21.30 -12.02
C ARG A 468 -18.17 22.79 -11.67
N ASN A 469 -19.33 23.30 -11.28
CA ASN A 469 -19.50 24.69 -10.87
C ASN A 469 -18.69 25.01 -9.60
N ALA A 470 -18.79 24.17 -8.57
CA ALA A 470 -18.03 24.35 -7.34
C ALA A 470 -16.51 24.31 -7.61
N TYR A 471 -16.06 23.39 -8.46
CA TYR A 471 -14.65 23.30 -8.84
C TYR A 471 -14.18 24.59 -9.56
N HIS A 472 -14.93 25.11 -10.54
CA HIS A 472 -14.53 26.34 -11.23
C HIS A 472 -14.56 27.59 -10.35
N GLN A 473 -15.42 27.65 -9.33
CA GLN A 473 -15.54 28.81 -8.43
C GLN A 473 -14.42 28.90 -7.38
N ARG A 474 -13.51 27.92 -7.31
CA ARG A 474 -12.38 27.95 -6.38
C ARG A 474 -11.45 29.15 -6.60
N SER A 475 -10.87 29.65 -5.51
CA SER A 475 -10.01 30.85 -5.50
C SER A 475 -8.72 30.66 -6.28
N LEU A 476 -8.13 31.77 -6.74
CA LEU A 476 -6.83 31.77 -7.43
C LEU A 476 -5.71 31.15 -6.58
N ILE A 477 -5.78 31.30 -5.26
CA ILE A 477 -4.83 30.70 -4.32
C ILE A 477 -4.90 29.16 -4.38
N ILE A 478 -6.12 28.61 -4.38
CA ILE A 478 -6.33 27.15 -4.49
C ILE A 478 -5.80 26.65 -5.84
N ARG A 479 -6.12 27.35 -6.94
CA ARG A 479 -5.60 27.01 -8.27
C ARG A 479 -4.06 27.01 -8.30
N GLY A 480 -3.42 27.99 -7.67
CA GLY A 480 -1.95 28.05 -7.55
C GLY A 480 -1.38 26.84 -6.79
N LYS A 481 -1.99 26.45 -5.66
CA LYS A 481 -1.59 25.27 -4.87
C LYS A 481 -1.73 23.98 -5.65
N GLU A 482 -2.83 23.80 -6.39
CA GLU A 482 -3.07 22.64 -7.26
C GLU A 482 -2.00 22.51 -8.33
N GLN A 483 -1.71 23.58 -9.07
CA GLN A 483 -0.74 23.55 -10.16
C GLN A 483 0.67 23.28 -9.66
N PHE A 484 1.07 23.92 -8.56
CA PHE A 484 2.36 23.67 -7.94
C PHE A 484 2.49 22.22 -7.46
N SER A 485 1.47 21.71 -6.76
CA SER A 485 1.48 20.34 -6.24
C SER A 485 1.44 19.30 -7.36
N ARG A 486 0.77 19.60 -8.48
CA ARG A 486 0.74 18.74 -9.66
C ARG A 486 2.13 18.52 -10.26
N LEU A 487 2.99 19.54 -10.30
CA LEU A 487 4.38 19.41 -10.77
C LEU A 487 5.20 18.44 -9.92
N LEU A 488 4.82 18.28 -8.64
CA LEU A 488 5.47 17.37 -7.71
C LEU A 488 4.90 15.95 -7.76
N SER A 489 3.79 15.69 -8.48
CA SER A 489 3.11 14.37 -8.53
C SER A 489 4.05 13.18 -8.72
N PRO A 490 5.07 13.22 -9.60
CA PRO A 490 5.97 12.07 -9.79
C PRO A 490 6.82 11.72 -8.56
N LEU A 491 6.86 12.59 -7.55
CA LEU A 491 7.56 12.40 -6.28
C LEU A 491 6.61 12.06 -5.11
N LEU A 492 5.30 12.29 -5.29
CA LEU A 492 4.26 12.23 -4.26
C LEU A 492 3.63 10.86 -4.15
#